data_AF-X1E4D9-F1
#
_entry.id   AF-X1E4D9-F1
#
_cell.length_a   1.000
_cell.length_b   1.000
_cell.length_c   1.000
_cell.angle_alpha   90.00
_cell.angle_beta   90.00
_cell.angle_gamma   90.00
#
_symmetry.space_group_name_H-M   'P 1'
#
loop_
_entity.id
_entity.type
_entity.pdbx_description
1 polymer ?
#
loop_
_entity_poly.entity_id
_entity_poly.type
_entity_poly.pdbx_seq_one_letter_code
_entity_poly.pdbx_strand_id
1 'polypeptide(L)'
;VVNSDIVIGLFQGSKFFSTNTRKEAVKRGTRIISTQPIGIEEYIIQAVVDVDFQKMRKNAELMANLWEKSKKCRVTSSIGTDISFEFQNRPVLIGDGAATEPGEVEFFPGMNVMVAPVEKTINGTIVVDGNIVPGGLVSSPVTIKIEKPNIIN
;
A
#
# COMPACT_ATOMS: atom_id res chain seq x y z
N VAL A 1 -12.33 -15.03 -14.20
CA VAL A 1 -12.05 -14.51 -12.84
C VAL A 1 -12.35 -15.57 -11.78
N VAL A 2 -13.61 -15.91 -11.48
CA VAL A 2 -13.96 -16.79 -10.33
C VAL A 2 -13.50 -18.26 -10.47
N ASN A 3 -13.26 -18.73 -11.70
CA ASN A 3 -12.78 -20.09 -12.00
C ASN A 3 -11.37 -20.09 -12.61
N SER A 4 -10.60 -19.01 -12.42
CA SER A 4 -9.26 -18.89 -12.95
C SER A 4 -8.24 -19.32 -11.89
N ASP A 5 -7.15 -19.98 -12.29
CA ASP A 5 -6.04 -20.30 -11.36
C ASP A 5 -5.27 -19.04 -10.96
N ILE A 6 -5.06 -18.15 -11.93
CA ILE A 6 -4.44 -16.84 -11.75
C ILE A 6 -5.15 -15.79 -12.61
N VAL A 7 -5.25 -14.57 -12.09
CA VAL A 7 -5.69 -13.38 -12.83
C VAL A 7 -4.55 -12.38 -12.82
N ILE A 8 -4.11 -11.98 -14.02
CA ILE A 8 -3.14 -10.90 -14.22
C ILE A 8 -3.91 -9.65 -14.62
N GLY A 9 -3.97 -8.67 -13.70
CA GLY A 9 -4.69 -7.43 -13.89
C GLY A 9 -3.78 -6.30 -14.38
N LEU A 10 -3.94 -5.90 -15.64
CA LEU A 10 -3.37 -4.66 -16.19
C LEU A 10 -4.54 -3.71 -16.43
N PHE A 11 -4.82 -2.80 -15.49
CA PHE A 11 -6.04 -2.01 -15.57
C PHE A 11 -5.84 -0.53 -15.22
N GLN A 12 -6.75 0.29 -15.75
CA GLN A 12 -6.89 1.68 -15.40
C GLN A 12 -7.85 1.81 -14.21
N GLY A 13 -7.31 2.12 -13.03
CA GLY A 13 -8.08 2.43 -11.81
C GLY A 13 -8.32 1.26 -10.85
N SER A 14 -8.60 1.59 -9.58
CA SER A 14 -8.59 0.63 -8.46
C SER A 14 -9.84 -0.25 -8.30
N LYS A 15 -10.83 -0.14 -9.20
CA LYS A 15 -12.18 -0.70 -8.97
C LYS A 15 -12.21 -2.23 -8.87
N PHE A 16 -11.27 -2.95 -9.48
CA PHE A 16 -11.22 -4.41 -9.47
C PHE A 16 -11.05 -4.98 -8.05
N PHE A 17 -10.18 -4.38 -7.24
CA PHE A 17 -9.83 -4.85 -5.89
C PHE A 17 -10.99 -4.81 -4.89
N SER A 18 -11.95 -3.89 -5.09
CA SER A 18 -13.09 -3.71 -4.20
C SER A 18 -14.34 -4.49 -4.63
N THR A 19 -14.30 -5.23 -5.74
CA THR A 19 -15.47 -5.97 -6.24
C THR A 19 -15.78 -7.22 -5.41
N ASN A 20 -17.06 -7.58 -5.32
CA ASN A 20 -17.48 -8.86 -4.76
C ASN A 20 -16.95 -10.04 -5.60
N THR A 21 -16.90 -9.90 -6.92
CA THR A 21 -16.34 -10.92 -7.82
C THR A 21 -14.89 -11.26 -7.49
N ARG A 22 -14.05 -10.26 -7.19
CA ARG A 22 -12.67 -10.47 -6.77
C ARG A 22 -12.60 -11.22 -5.43
N LYS A 23 -13.41 -10.82 -4.45
CA LYS A 23 -13.45 -11.49 -3.14
C LYS A 23 -13.86 -12.97 -3.26
N GLU A 24 -14.85 -13.27 -4.09
CA GLU A 24 -15.31 -14.65 -4.32
C GLU A 24 -14.29 -15.49 -5.08
N ALA A 25 -13.58 -14.91 -6.06
CA ALA A 25 -12.49 -15.59 -6.75
C ALA A 25 -11.36 -15.98 -5.78
N VAL A 26 -10.91 -15.02 -4.96
CA VAL A 26 -9.87 -15.23 -3.94
C VAL A 26 -10.26 -16.32 -2.95
N LYS A 27 -11.51 -16.31 -2.44
CA LYS A 27 -12.03 -17.36 -1.55
C LYS A 27 -11.99 -18.77 -2.17
N ARG A 28 -12.06 -18.87 -3.50
CA ARG A 28 -11.98 -20.14 -4.24
C ARG A 28 -10.56 -20.52 -4.64
N GLY A 29 -9.55 -19.78 -4.17
CA GLY A 29 -8.15 -20.05 -4.43
C GLY A 29 -7.59 -19.34 -5.67
N THR A 30 -8.38 -18.54 -6.39
CA THR A 30 -7.85 -17.74 -7.50
C THR A 30 -6.81 -16.76 -6.97
N ARG A 31 -5.61 -16.85 -7.55
CA ARG A 31 -4.51 -15.94 -7.28
C ARG A 31 -4.65 -14.68 -8.13
N ILE A 32 -4.27 -13.54 -7.60
CA ILE A 32 -4.38 -12.27 -8.33
C ILE A 32 -3.08 -11.53 -8.23
N ILE A 33 -2.53 -11.15 -9.37
CA ILE A 33 -1.41 -10.23 -9.46
C ILE A 33 -1.83 -9.08 -10.36
N SER A 34 -1.52 -7.84 -9.99
CA SER A 34 -1.93 -6.70 -10.81
C SER A 34 -0.96 -5.53 -10.77
N THR A 35 -1.04 -4.69 -11.79
CA THR A 35 -0.35 -3.40 -11.82
C THR A 35 -1.22 -2.34 -12.49
N GLN A 36 -0.84 -1.09 -12.30
CA GLN A 36 -1.42 0.08 -12.96
C GLN A 36 -0.30 0.83 -13.66
N PRO A 37 0.00 0.50 -14.93
CA PRO A 37 1.19 1.00 -15.58
C PRO A 37 1.03 2.41 -16.15
N ILE A 38 -0.20 2.90 -16.24
CA ILE A 38 -0.52 4.13 -16.96
C ILE A 38 0.13 5.34 -16.28
N GLY A 39 1.01 6.03 -17.01
CA GLY A 39 1.76 7.19 -16.54
C GLY A 39 3.05 6.86 -15.80
N ILE A 40 3.38 5.57 -15.62
CA ILE A 40 4.62 5.08 -15.00
C ILE A 40 5.19 3.87 -15.75
N GLU A 41 4.89 3.71 -17.03
CA GLU A 41 5.22 2.53 -17.84
C GLU A 41 6.72 2.26 -17.85
N GLU A 42 7.53 3.30 -18.07
CA GLU A 42 8.99 3.21 -18.10
C GLU A 42 9.55 2.77 -16.74
N TYR A 43 9.02 3.31 -15.65
CA TYR A 43 9.39 2.91 -14.29
C TYR A 43 9.10 1.42 -14.05
N ILE A 44 7.93 0.93 -14.49
CA ILE A 44 7.59 -0.49 -14.34
C ILE A 44 8.50 -1.37 -15.18
N ILE A 45 8.81 -0.98 -16.43
CA ILE A 45 9.73 -1.74 -17.28
C ILE A 45 11.10 -1.83 -16.62
N GLN A 46 11.64 -0.72 -16.12
CA GLN A 46 12.93 -0.71 -15.41
C GLN A 46 12.89 -1.56 -14.14
N ALA A 47 11.81 -1.46 -13.36
CA ALA A 47 11.61 -2.23 -12.14
C ALA A 47 11.43 -3.75 -12.38
N VAL A 48 11.33 -4.20 -13.62
CA VAL A 48 11.24 -5.62 -13.99
C VAL A 48 12.52 -6.12 -14.69
N VAL A 49 13.15 -5.29 -15.52
CA VAL A 49 14.27 -5.72 -16.39
C VAL A 49 15.62 -5.71 -15.67
N ASP A 50 15.87 -4.75 -14.78
CA ASP A 50 17.20 -4.53 -14.16
C ASP A 50 17.07 -4.41 -12.65
N VAL A 51 16.51 -5.45 -12.01
CA VAL A 51 16.25 -5.43 -10.57
C VAL A 51 16.75 -6.69 -9.86
N ASP A 52 17.42 -6.47 -8.72
CA ASP A 52 17.84 -7.55 -7.82
C ASP A 52 16.74 -7.81 -6.77
N PHE A 53 15.82 -8.72 -7.11
CA PHE A 53 14.72 -9.11 -6.22
C PHE A 53 15.18 -9.65 -4.86
N GLN A 54 16.33 -10.33 -4.81
CA GLN A 54 16.86 -10.89 -3.55
C GLN A 54 17.33 -9.77 -2.62
N LYS A 55 18.02 -8.78 -3.17
CA LYS A 55 18.43 -7.59 -2.42
C LYS A 55 17.23 -6.75 -1.98
N MET A 56 16.23 -6.59 -2.84
CA MET A 56 14.96 -5.94 -2.49
C MET A 56 14.26 -6.66 -1.34
N ARG A 57 14.15 -7.99 -1.41
CA ARG A 57 13.56 -8.83 -0.35
C ARG A 57 14.28 -8.66 0.98
N LYS A 58 15.61 -8.72 0.96
CA LYS A 58 16.42 -8.49 2.17
C LYS A 58 16.16 -7.12 2.80
N ASN A 59 16.04 -6.07 1.97
CA ASN A 59 15.72 -4.72 2.46
C ASN A 59 14.31 -4.65 3.06
N ALA A 60 13.33 -5.31 2.43
CA ALA A 60 11.97 -5.38 2.94
C ALA A 60 11.90 -6.13 4.27
N GLU A 61 12.63 -7.23 4.43
CA GLU A 61 12.73 -7.97 5.69
C GLU A 61 13.36 -7.12 6.80
N LEU A 62 14.41 -6.34 6.50
CA LEU A 62 14.99 -5.40 7.46
C LEU A 62 13.99 -4.33 7.89
N MET A 63 13.23 -3.78 6.95
CA MET A 63 12.18 -2.79 7.23
C MET A 63 11.04 -3.42 8.04
N ALA A 64 10.61 -4.64 7.70
CA ALA A 64 9.55 -5.35 8.43
C ALA A 64 9.96 -5.60 9.88
N ASN A 65 11.20 -6.08 10.11
CA ASN A 65 11.77 -6.25 11.44
C ASN A 65 11.79 -4.94 12.25
N LEU A 66 12.05 -3.80 11.60
CA LEU A 66 12.01 -2.49 12.24
C LEU A 66 10.58 -2.12 12.66
N TRP A 67 9.60 -2.33 11.79
CA TRP A 67 8.19 -2.09 12.10
C TRP A 67 7.70 -2.98 13.24
N GLU A 68 8.01 -4.28 13.23
CA GLU A 68 7.59 -5.23 14.28
C GLU A 68 8.10 -4.85 15.68
N LYS A 69 9.30 -4.25 15.75
CA LYS A 69 9.92 -3.80 17.01
C LYS A 69 9.50 -2.39 17.42
N SER A 70 8.80 -1.67 16.55
CA SER A 70 8.38 -0.29 16.77
C SER A 70 6.93 -0.24 17.23
N LYS A 71 6.55 0.86 17.90
CA LYS A 71 5.17 1.06 18.40
C LYS A 71 4.49 2.27 17.79
N LYS A 72 5.29 3.29 17.45
CA LYS A 72 4.85 4.61 17.01
C LYS A 72 5.69 5.08 15.83
N CYS A 73 5.06 5.74 14.88
CA CYS A 73 5.71 6.40 13.75
C CYS A 73 5.34 7.89 13.80
N ARG A 74 6.29 8.73 13.40
CA ARG A 74 6.08 10.15 13.14
C ARG A 74 6.64 10.45 11.76
N VAL A 75 5.81 11.03 10.91
CA VAL A 75 6.19 11.46 9.56
C VAL A 75 6.20 12.98 9.54
N THR A 76 7.31 13.55 9.12
CA THR A 76 7.50 15.01 9.02
C THR A 76 8.00 15.41 7.64
N SER A 77 7.63 16.60 7.15
CA SER A 77 8.20 17.20 5.94
C SER A 77 8.43 18.70 6.11
N SER A 78 9.31 19.27 5.29
CA SER A 78 9.59 20.71 5.28
C SER A 78 8.39 21.57 4.87
N ILE A 79 7.42 20.99 4.16
CA ILE A 79 6.20 21.68 3.71
C ILE A 79 5.06 21.65 4.75
N GLY A 80 5.31 21.09 5.94
CA GLY A 80 4.37 21.16 7.07
C GLY A 80 3.62 19.87 7.38
N THR A 81 3.95 18.73 6.75
CA THR A 81 3.48 17.44 7.25
C THR A 81 4.11 17.20 8.62
N ASP A 82 3.29 16.88 9.61
CA ASP A 82 3.69 16.43 10.94
C ASP A 82 2.55 15.60 11.51
N ILE A 83 2.62 14.29 11.31
CA ILE A 83 1.60 13.33 11.73
C ILE A 83 2.24 12.19 12.50
N SER A 84 1.56 11.71 13.53
CA SER A 84 2.00 10.53 14.27
C SER A 84 0.85 9.56 14.51
N PHE A 85 1.19 8.28 14.64
CA PHE A 85 0.25 7.20 14.89
C PHE A 85 0.98 6.01 15.54
N GLU A 86 0.23 5.20 16.25
CA GLU A 86 0.68 3.93 16.80
C GLU A 86 0.18 2.79 15.92
N PHE A 87 0.87 1.65 15.96
CA PHE A 87 0.55 0.47 15.15
C PHE A 87 0.88 -0.83 15.89
N GLN A 88 1.03 -0.77 17.21
CA GLN A 88 1.28 -1.96 18.01
C GLN A 88 0.16 -2.99 17.84
N ASN A 89 0.52 -4.28 17.80
CA ASN A 89 -0.38 -5.42 17.59
C ASN A 89 -1.07 -5.46 16.21
N ARG A 90 -0.59 -4.67 15.23
CA ARG A 90 -1.00 -4.80 13.83
C ARG A 90 0.02 -5.68 13.07
N PRO A 91 -0.43 -6.54 12.15
CA PRO A 91 0.49 -7.34 11.35
C PRO A 91 1.30 -6.44 10.43
N VAL A 92 2.59 -6.74 10.31
CA VAL A 92 3.45 -6.18 9.28
C VAL A 92 3.37 -7.12 8.08
N LEU A 93 3.08 -6.56 6.90
CA LEU A 93 2.91 -7.30 5.67
C LEU A 93 4.02 -6.92 4.69
N ILE A 94 4.63 -7.91 4.06
CA ILE A 94 5.51 -7.73 2.90
C ILE A 94 4.72 -8.18 1.69
N GLY A 95 4.30 -7.23 0.84
CA GLY A 95 3.76 -7.54 -0.48
C GLY A 95 4.92 -7.66 -1.45
N ASP A 96 5.39 -8.89 -1.70
CA ASP A 96 6.59 -9.15 -2.51
C ASP A 96 6.30 -9.21 -4.03
N GLY A 97 5.04 -9.02 -4.42
CA GLY A 97 4.63 -9.03 -5.81
C GLY A 97 4.52 -10.41 -6.42
N ALA A 98 4.56 -11.48 -5.60
CA ALA A 98 4.43 -12.86 -6.06
C ALA A 98 3.17 -13.52 -5.48
N ALA A 99 2.14 -13.71 -6.32
CA ALA A 99 0.96 -14.49 -5.93
C ALA A 99 1.22 -15.98 -6.18
N THR A 100 1.91 -16.66 -5.26
CA THR A 100 2.31 -18.07 -5.36
C THR A 100 1.32 -19.03 -4.74
N GLU A 101 0.69 -18.65 -3.63
CA GLU A 101 -0.24 -19.50 -2.88
C GLU A 101 -1.71 -19.23 -3.23
N PRO A 102 -2.60 -20.24 -3.16
CA PRO A 102 -4.02 -20.07 -3.46
C PRO A 102 -4.68 -18.93 -2.68
N GLY A 103 -5.38 -18.04 -3.39
CA GLY A 103 -6.07 -16.89 -2.79
C GLY A 103 -5.18 -15.69 -2.47
N GLU A 104 -3.88 -15.73 -2.79
CA GLU A 104 -3.02 -14.55 -2.66
C GLU A 104 -3.41 -13.43 -3.63
N VAL A 105 -3.24 -12.20 -3.15
CA VAL A 105 -3.45 -11.01 -3.97
C VAL A 105 -2.28 -10.05 -3.81
N GLU A 106 -1.59 -9.82 -4.92
CA GLU A 106 -0.36 -9.06 -4.97
C GLU A 106 -0.39 -7.93 -6.01
N PHE A 107 0.54 -6.99 -5.85
CA PHE A 107 0.77 -5.90 -6.77
C PHE A 107 2.21 -5.93 -7.29
N PHE A 108 2.40 -5.72 -8.60
CA PHE A 108 3.73 -5.65 -9.21
C PHE A 108 4.01 -4.25 -9.80
N PRO A 109 5.27 -3.77 -9.84
CA PRO A 109 6.45 -4.33 -9.19
C PRO A 109 6.27 -4.29 -7.67
N GLY A 110 6.51 -5.43 -7.02
CA GLY A 110 6.21 -5.61 -5.61
C GLY A 110 7.29 -5.04 -4.70
N MET A 111 7.40 -5.63 -3.52
CA MET A 111 8.33 -5.31 -2.45
C MET A 111 7.97 -4.09 -1.59
N ASN A 112 6.70 -4.00 -1.21
CA ASN A 112 6.22 -3.00 -0.26
C ASN A 112 6.12 -3.60 1.15
N VAL A 113 6.54 -2.83 2.16
CA VAL A 113 6.36 -3.17 3.57
C VAL A 113 5.29 -2.28 4.16
N MET A 114 4.23 -2.89 4.69
CA MET A 114 3.00 -2.21 5.06
C MET A 114 2.60 -2.58 6.49
N VAL A 115 2.15 -1.59 7.25
CA VAL A 115 1.46 -1.81 8.53
C VAL A 115 0.34 -0.79 8.65
N ALA A 116 -0.81 -1.23 9.15
CA ALA A 116 -1.94 -0.34 9.37
C ALA A 116 -1.77 0.43 10.69
N PRO A 117 -2.04 1.75 10.72
CA PRO A 117 -2.13 2.49 11.98
C PRO A 117 -3.34 2.05 12.81
N VAL A 118 -3.27 2.24 14.12
CA VAL A 118 -4.44 2.22 15.01
C VAL A 118 -5.18 3.54 14.83
N GLU A 119 -6.39 3.48 14.30
CA GLU A 119 -7.17 4.59 13.75
C GLU A 119 -7.36 5.71 14.78
N LYS A 120 -7.64 5.36 16.03
CA LYS A 120 -7.86 6.30 17.14
C LYS A 120 -6.60 7.04 17.60
N THR A 121 -5.42 6.62 17.15
CA THR A 121 -4.13 7.18 17.57
C THR A 121 -3.56 8.18 16.57
N ILE A 122 -4.13 8.22 15.35
CA ILE A 122 -3.69 9.10 14.28
C ILE A 122 -3.97 10.55 14.68
N ASN A 123 -2.92 11.37 14.70
CA ASN A 123 -3.03 12.78 15.05
C ASN A 123 -1.96 13.61 14.34
N GLY A 124 -2.38 14.73 13.76
CA GLY A 124 -1.48 15.73 13.19
C GLY A 124 -1.94 16.24 11.84
N THR A 125 -0.97 16.63 11.02
CA THR A 125 -1.20 17.32 9.74
C THR A 125 -0.52 16.57 8.60
N ILE A 126 -1.24 16.38 7.50
CA ILE A 126 -0.70 15.90 6.23
C ILE A 126 -0.80 17.06 5.23
N VAL A 127 0.30 17.38 4.56
CA VAL A 127 0.31 18.31 3.43
C VAL A 127 0.56 17.52 2.15
N VAL A 128 -0.38 17.63 1.21
CA VAL A 128 -0.32 16.97 -0.10
C VAL A 128 -0.04 18.02 -1.17
N ASP A 129 1.12 17.91 -1.82
CA ASP A 129 1.58 18.76 -2.93
C ASP A 129 1.58 18.05 -4.30
N GLY A 130 1.08 16.82 -4.34
CA GLY A 130 1.01 15.98 -5.54
C GLY A 130 -0.42 15.60 -5.93
N ASN A 131 -0.72 14.32 -5.96
CA ASN A 131 -2.01 13.78 -6.39
C ASN A 131 -2.86 13.33 -5.19
N ILE A 132 -4.15 13.68 -5.18
CA ILE A 132 -5.15 13.16 -4.23
C ILE A 132 -6.10 12.24 -4.99
N VAL A 133 -6.15 10.96 -4.67
CA VAL A 133 -7.08 10.02 -5.31
C VAL A 133 -8.44 10.04 -4.57
N PRO A 134 -9.60 10.16 -5.25
CA PRO A 134 -9.82 10.14 -6.71
C PRO A 134 -9.83 11.52 -7.41
N GLY A 135 -9.42 12.61 -6.75
CA GLY A 135 -9.52 13.98 -7.25
C GLY A 135 -8.51 14.42 -8.33
N GLY A 136 -7.28 13.91 -8.34
CA GLY A 136 -6.23 14.29 -9.29
C GLY A 136 -5.10 15.15 -8.69
N LEU A 137 -4.19 15.62 -9.56
CA LEU A 137 -3.09 16.52 -9.20
C LEU A 137 -3.61 17.84 -8.63
N VAL A 138 -3.04 18.30 -7.52
CA VAL A 138 -3.41 19.57 -6.89
C VAL A 138 -2.66 20.74 -7.53
N SER A 139 -3.31 21.89 -7.69
CA SER A 139 -2.67 23.12 -8.20
C SER A 139 -1.89 23.88 -7.12
N SER A 140 -2.13 23.57 -5.85
CA SER A 140 -1.45 24.13 -4.67
C SER A 140 -1.54 23.13 -3.51
N PRO A 141 -0.59 23.15 -2.55
CA PRO A 141 -0.60 22.21 -1.43
C PRO A 141 -1.92 22.20 -0.65
N VAL A 142 -2.44 21.00 -0.40
CA VAL A 142 -3.68 20.77 0.38
C VAL A 142 -3.31 20.27 1.76
N THR A 143 -3.82 20.93 2.80
CA THR A 143 -3.58 20.58 4.19
C THR A 143 -4.76 19.80 4.77
N ILE A 144 -4.49 18.62 5.32
CA ILE A 144 -5.46 17.76 6.00
C ILE A 144 -5.07 17.70 7.48
N LYS A 145 -5.95 18.17 8.35
CA LYS A 145 -5.79 18.04 9.80
C LYS A 145 -6.59 16.83 10.30
N ILE A 146 -5.94 15.99 11.09
CA ILE A 146 -6.53 14.84 11.75
C ILE A 146 -6.36 15.05 13.25
N GLU A 147 -7.49 15.20 13.93
CA GLU A 147 -7.54 15.29 15.39
C GLU A 147 -8.03 13.96 15.95
N LYS A 148 -7.45 13.53 17.07
CA LYS A 148 -7.96 12.36 17.79
C LYS A 148 -9.46 12.58 18.04
N PRO A 149 -10.31 11.55 17.85
CA PRO A 149 -11.70 11.66 18.26
C PRO A 149 -11.71 12.02 19.75
N ASN A 150 -12.33 13.16 20.09
CA ASN A 150 -12.56 13.54 21.48
C ASN A 150 -13.26 12.37 22.17
N ILE A 151 -12.60 11.73 23.13
CA ILE A 151 -13.26 10.84 24.07
C ILE A 151 -14.04 11.77 25.00
N ILE A 152 -15.29 12.02 24.65
CA ILE A 152 -16.25 12.66 25.56
C ILE A 152 -16.67 11.54 26.52
N ASN A 153 -16.16 11.59 27.76
CA ASN A 153 -16.74 10.85 28.89
C ASN A 153 -17.90 11.65 29.47
#